data_AF-A0A974SE43-F1
#
_entry.id   AF-A0A974SE43-F1
#
_cell.length_a   1.000
_cell.length_b   1.000
_cell.length_c   1.000
_cell.angle_alpha   90.00
_cell.angle_beta   90.00
_cell.angle_gamma   90.00
#
_symmetry.space_group_name_H-M   'P 1'
#
loop_
_entity.id
_entity.type
_entity.pdbx_description
1 polymer ?
#
loop_
_entity_poly.entity_id
_entity_poly.type
_entity_poly.pdbx_seq_one_letter_code
_entity_poly.pdbx_strand_id
1 'polypeptide(L)'
;MIVLKDIGKFEELPEIAMHIYKGNIPALQAAIAAGWDIEEGIVLSKHTTLSPLDLALVSQQMEVVKLLVEHGVNLNVHHHPAFLRAVRYCREDIVRYIAAQGAEMDKLNQTGSGAYSQAYYGNKNNIPLIHELGLDIKLHGGPVLRQAVSDHDLRTLTYLLDQGVDINYNKPDMVYPYQATPLTVAARMGNMAMVKFLIEHGADVTIAEKDGDRPYTIAVSNKHTVMADYLKSLEPADFHNAENKKYELKKYKLTDELVSFLTGDKLRLELAQNEYEIGYIDFFTLTDTIEMKVGRQKLLRLSADIDNYSDLQLVWSPKKKGLIGCYDVEHQVYADLSSFTEFLAQPEVYLMKFLEGELEND
;
A
#
# COMPACT_ATOMS: atom_id res chain seq x y z
N MET A 1 -6.15 -30.84 -18.85
CA MET A 1 -6.21 -29.93 -17.69
C MET A 1 -6.67 -28.57 -18.19
N ILE A 2 -7.75 -28.07 -17.61
CA ILE A 2 -8.36 -26.78 -17.96
C ILE A 2 -7.68 -25.70 -17.12
N VAL A 3 -7.24 -24.62 -17.75
CA VAL A 3 -6.51 -23.53 -17.09
C VAL A 3 -7.31 -22.26 -17.21
N LEU A 4 -7.76 -21.73 -16.06
CA LEU A 4 -8.50 -20.48 -15.97
C LEU A 4 -7.58 -19.38 -15.43
N LYS A 5 -6.61 -18.93 -16.23
CA LYS A 5 -5.66 -17.87 -15.85
C LYS A 5 -5.04 -18.11 -14.47
N ASP A 6 -5.10 -17.13 -13.57
CA ASP A 6 -4.66 -17.19 -12.17
C ASP A 6 -5.76 -17.73 -11.22
N ILE A 7 -6.96 -18.04 -11.72
CA ILE A 7 -8.03 -18.65 -10.92
C ILE A 7 -7.67 -20.08 -10.52
N GLY A 8 -7.05 -20.84 -11.44
CA GLY A 8 -6.58 -22.18 -11.13
C GLY A 8 -6.52 -23.14 -12.32
N LYS A 9 -6.15 -24.38 -11.98
CA LYS A 9 -6.09 -25.52 -12.89
C LYS A 9 -7.07 -26.57 -12.42
N PHE A 10 -7.88 -27.09 -13.35
CA PHE A 10 -8.97 -28.00 -13.05
C PHE A 10 -8.85 -29.23 -13.96
N GLU A 11 -9.12 -30.42 -13.42
CA GLU A 11 -9.17 -31.65 -14.22
C GLU A 11 -10.43 -31.65 -15.10
N GLU A 12 -11.55 -31.33 -14.48
CA GLU A 12 -12.86 -31.14 -15.09
C GLU A 12 -13.55 -29.89 -14.53
N LEU A 13 -14.56 -29.40 -15.26
CA LEU A 13 -15.45 -28.35 -14.78
C LEU A 13 -16.88 -28.91 -14.75
N PRO A 14 -17.76 -28.39 -13.87
CA PRO A 14 -19.19 -28.66 -13.95
C PRO A 14 -19.72 -28.44 -15.37
N GLU A 15 -20.75 -29.20 -15.76
CA GLU A 15 -21.26 -29.22 -17.14
C GLU A 15 -21.53 -27.81 -17.70
N ILE A 16 -22.25 -26.98 -16.94
CA ILE A 16 -22.55 -25.60 -17.35
C ILE A 16 -21.29 -24.74 -17.49
N ALA A 17 -20.32 -24.88 -16.58
CA ALA A 17 -19.03 -24.20 -16.68
C ALA A 17 -18.22 -24.68 -17.89
N MET A 18 -18.31 -25.97 -18.24
CA MET A 18 -17.67 -26.51 -19.44
C MET A 18 -18.29 -25.94 -20.72
N HIS A 19 -19.61 -25.75 -20.76
CA HIS A 19 -20.30 -25.10 -21.88
C HIS A 19 -19.86 -23.64 -22.03
N ILE A 20 -19.76 -22.89 -20.93
CA ILE A 20 -19.21 -21.52 -20.94
C ILE A 20 -17.77 -21.55 -21.45
N TYR A 21 -16.91 -22.37 -20.83
CA TYR A 21 -15.49 -22.45 -21.16
C TYR A 21 -15.22 -22.80 -22.63
N LYS A 22 -16.04 -23.67 -23.23
CA LYS A 22 -15.93 -24.07 -24.65
C LYS A 22 -16.68 -23.16 -25.62
N GLY A 23 -17.49 -22.21 -25.14
CA GLY A 23 -18.35 -21.38 -25.98
C GLY A 23 -19.51 -22.14 -26.64
N ASN A 24 -20.08 -23.13 -25.95
CA ASN A 24 -21.17 -23.95 -26.50
C ASN A 24 -22.53 -23.22 -26.41
N ILE A 25 -22.76 -22.28 -27.33
CA ILE A 25 -23.97 -21.43 -27.36
C ILE A 25 -25.28 -22.25 -27.38
N PRO A 26 -25.45 -23.29 -28.22
CA PRO A 26 -26.71 -24.06 -28.22
C PRO A 26 -27.04 -24.69 -26.87
N ALA A 27 -26.05 -25.22 -26.15
CA ALA A 27 -26.26 -25.83 -24.84
C ALA A 27 -26.61 -24.78 -23.78
N LEU A 28 -25.97 -23.61 -23.84
CA LEU A 28 -26.27 -22.50 -22.92
C LEU A 28 -27.67 -21.93 -23.16
N GLN A 29 -28.08 -21.77 -24.41
CA GLN A 29 -29.45 -21.36 -24.76
C GLN A 29 -30.49 -22.37 -24.26
N ALA A 30 -30.21 -23.67 -24.41
CA ALA A 30 -31.08 -24.72 -23.87
C ALA A 30 -31.15 -24.68 -22.34
N ALA A 31 -30.03 -24.45 -21.66
CA ALA A 31 -29.99 -24.30 -20.20
C ALA A 31 -30.78 -23.09 -19.72
N ILE A 32 -30.64 -21.93 -20.37
CA ILE A 32 -31.43 -20.72 -20.07
C ILE A 32 -32.93 -21.00 -20.27
N ALA A 33 -33.31 -21.63 -21.38
CA ALA A 33 -34.70 -21.99 -21.66
C ALA A 33 -35.27 -23.01 -20.64
N ALA A 34 -34.41 -23.83 -20.03
CA ALA A 34 -34.75 -24.75 -18.96
C ALA A 34 -34.77 -24.09 -17.56
N GLY A 35 -34.51 -22.79 -17.46
CA GLY A 35 -34.59 -22.03 -16.21
C GLY A 35 -33.27 -21.96 -15.43
N TRP A 36 -32.11 -22.14 -16.09
CA TRP A 36 -30.82 -21.88 -15.46
C TRP A 36 -30.68 -20.41 -15.05
N ASP A 37 -30.34 -20.17 -13.78
CA ASP A 37 -30.03 -18.84 -13.25
C ASP A 37 -28.63 -18.39 -13.68
N ILE A 38 -28.58 -17.36 -14.53
CA ILE A 38 -27.33 -16.80 -15.07
C ILE A 38 -26.55 -15.94 -14.07
N GLU A 39 -27.13 -15.65 -12.90
CA GLU A 39 -26.47 -14.96 -11.79
C GLU A 39 -25.88 -15.93 -10.76
N GLU A 40 -26.38 -17.17 -10.71
CA GLU A 40 -25.97 -18.15 -9.72
C GLU A 40 -24.52 -18.59 -9.95
N GLY A 41 -23.71 -18.48 -8.90
CA GLY A 41 -22.30 -18.85 -8.93
C GLY A 41 -22.08 -20.34 -9.17
N ILE A 42 -21.18 -20.66 -10.11
CA ILE A 42 -20.80 -22.03 -10.43
C ILE A 42 -19.61 -22.44 -9.57
N VAL A 43 -19.80 -23.46 -8.72
CA VAL A 43 -18.77 -24.02 -7.85
C VAL A 43 -17.78 -24.84 -8.68
N LEU A 44 -16.55 -24.36 -8.82
CA LEU A 44 -15.48 -25.04 -9.56
C LEU A 44 -14.60 -25.91 -8.65
N SER A 45 -14.52 -25.56 -7.36
CA SER A 45 -13.81 -26.32 -6.33
C SER A 45 -14.34 -25.97 -4.94
N LYS A 46 -13.81 -26.63 -3.89
CA LYS A 46 -14.10 -26.29 -2.49
C LYS A 46 -13.87 -24.80 -2.16
N HIS A 47 -12.96 -24.14 -2.88
CA HIS A 47 -12.52 -22.77 -2.59
C HIS A 47 -12.75 -21.79 -3.74
N THR A 48 -13.47 -22.21 -4.79
CA THR A 48 -13.63 -21.39 -6.00
C THR A 48 -15.05 -21.49 -6.51
N THR A 49 -15.73 -20.35 -6.52
CA THR A 49 -17.02 -20.14 -7.19
C THR A 49 -16.89 -18.93 -8.10
N LEU A 50 -17.33 -19.06 -9.35
CA LEU A 50 -17.37 -17.94 -10.30
C LEU A 50 -18.79 -17.74 -10.81
N SER A 51 -19.20 -16.48 -11.00
CA SER A 51 -20.41 -16.23 -11.77
C SER A 51 -20.25 -16.73 -13.22
N PRO A 52 -21.35 -17.03 -13.93
CA PRO A 52 -21.30 -17.40 -15.33
C PRO A 52 -20.59 -16.35 -16.19
N LEU A 53 -20.83 -15.07 -15.93
CA LEU A 53 -20.17 -13.96 -16.61
C LEU A 53 -18.67 -13.90 -16.33
N ASP A 54 -18.25 -14.07 -15.07
CA ASP A 54 -16.84 -14.08 -14.72
C ASP A 54 -16.09 -15.22 -15.42
N LEU A 55 -16.69 -16.41 -15.47
CA LEU A 55 -16.10 -17.54 -16.19
C LEU A 55 -16.00 -17.27 -17.69
N ALA A 56 -17.02 -16.65 -18.29
CA ALA A 56 -17.00 -16.26 -19.70
C ALA A 56 -15.90 -15.23 -20.00
N LEU A 57 -15.70 -14.23 -19.13
CA LEU A 57 -14.65 -13.22 -19.25
C LEU A 57 -13.25 -13.81 -19.05
N VAL A 58 -13.03 -14.61 -18.01
CA VAL A 58 -11.74 -15.29 -17.76
C VAL A 58 -11.37 -16.22 -18.92
N SER A 59 -12.37 -16.87 -19.52
CA SER A 59 -12.20 -17.75 -20.68
C SER A 59 -12.17 -17.00 -22.02
N GLN A 60 -12.39 -15.68 -22.01
CA GLN A 60 -12.45 -14.81 -23.19
C GLN A 60 -13.46 -15.26 -24.26
N GLN A 61 -14.62 -15.75 -23.83
CA GLN A 61 -15.66 -16.29 -24.70
C GLN A 61 -16.68 -15.21 -25.08
N MET A 62 -16.34 -14.40 -26.10
CA MET A 62 -17.14 -13.25 -26.56
C MET A 62 -18.62 -13.59 -26.79
N GLU A 63 -18.92 -14.68 -27.51
CA GLU A 63 -20.30 -15.02 -27.84
C GLU A 63 -21.10 -15.46 -26.61
N VAL A 64 -20.45 -16.04 -25.60
CA VAL A 64 -21.10 -16.34 -24.31
C VAL A 64 -21.36 -15.06 -23.53
N VAL A 65 -20.40 -14.12 -23.52
CA VAL A 65 -20.59 -12.81 -22.89
C VAL A 65 -21.78 -12.08 -23.53
N LYS A 66 -21.90 -12.08 -24.86
CA LYS A 66 -23.06 -11.52 -25.57
C LYS A 66 -24.36 -12.18 -25.16
N LEU A 67 -24.41 -13.52 -25.18
CA LEU A 67 -25.59 -14.28 -24.77
C LEU A 67 -26.05 -13.91 -23.35
N LEU A 68 -25.13 -13.82 -22.40
CA LEU A 68 -25.47 -13.46 -21.01
C LEU A 68 -25.99 -12.03 -20.90
N VAL A 69 -25.39 -11.08 -21.62
CA VAL A 69 -25.86 -9.69 -21.69
C VAL A 69 -27.26 -9.59 -22.32
N GLU A 70 -27.52 -10.32 -23.41
CA GLU A 70 -28.83 -10.37 -24.06
C GLU A 70 -29.94 -10.86 -23.11
N HIS A 71 -29.58 -11.68 -22.12
CA HIS A 71 -30.48 -12.20 -21.09
C HIS A 71 -30.45 -11.38 -19.78
N GLY A 72 -29.81 -10.21 -19.79
CA GLY A 72 -29.90 -9.24 -18.71
C GLY A 72 -28.99 -9.51 -17.51
N VAL A 73 -27.84 -10.20 -17.71
CA VAL A 73 -26.86 -10.39 -16.63
C VAL A 73 -26.40 -9.06 -16.04
N ASN A 74 -26.25 -9.01 -14.72
CA ASN A 74 -25.82 -7.83 -14.00
C ASN A 74 -24.31 -7.59 -14.19
N LEU A 75 -23.97 -6.52 -14.92
CA LEU A 75 -22.58 -6.12 -15.14
C LEU A 75 -21.94 -5.41 -13.94
N ASN A 76 -22.74 -4.96 -12.97
CA ASN A 76 -22.34 -4.04 -11.92
C ASN A 76 -22.57 -4.62 -10.51
N VAL A 77 -22.31 -5.93 -10.35
CA VAL A 77 -22.37 -6.61 -9.05
C VAL A 77 -21.42 -5.93 -8.06
N HIS A 78 -21.93 -5.62 -6.86
CA HIS A 78 -21.15 -4.98 -5.81
C HIS A 78 -19.89 -5.80 -5.48
N HIS A 79 -18.73 -5.14 -5.42
CA HIS A 79 -17.38 -5.74 -5.28
C HIS A 79 -16.93 -6.73 -6.39
N HIS A 80 -17.80 -7.07 -7.35
CA HIS A 80 -17.50 -7.93 -8.49
C HIS A 80 -17.96 -7.33 -9.84
N PRO A 81 -17.67 -6.05 -10.13
CA PRO A 81 -18.07 -5.44 -11.41
C PRO A 81 -17.36 -6.10 -12.59
N ALA A 82 -18.12 -6.38 -13.65
CA ALA A 82 -17.66 -7.09 -14.84
C ALA A 82 -16.49 -6.37 -15.54
N PHE A 83 -16.48 -5.03 -15.51
CA PHE A 83 -15.43 -4.24 -16.15
C PHE A 83 -14.04 -4.57 -15.59
N LEU A 84 -13.92 -4.80 -14.29
CA LEU A 84 -12.66 -5.16 -13.63
C LEU A 84 -12.12 -6.52 -14.12
N ARG A 85 -13.01 -7.51 -14.28
CA ARG A 85 -12.67 -8.83 -14.81
C ARG A 85 -12.28 -8.73 -16.30
N ALA A 86 -13.01 -7.93 -17.07
CA ALA A 86 -12.74 -7.72 -18.48
C ALA A 86 -11.33 -7.13 -18.69
N VAL A 87 -10.99 -6.02 -18.02
CA VAL A 87 -9.69 -5.37 -18.22
C VAL A 87 -8.52 -6.19 -17.69
N ARG A 88 -8.74 -7.07 -16.70
CA ARG A 88 -7.70 -7.97 -16.19
C ARG A 88 -7.35 -9.10 -17.16
N TYR A 89 -8.35 -9.71 -17.80
CA TYR A 89 -8.17 -10.99 -18.50
C TYR A 89 -8.40 -10.95 -20.01
N CYS A 90 -9.16 -9.99 -20.50
CA CYS A 90 -9.65 -9.99 -21.87
C CYS A 90 -8.82 -9.11 -22.81
N ARG A 91 -8.99 -9.38 -24.10
CA ARG A 91 -8.59 -8.52 -25.20
C ARG A 91 -9.53 -7.32 -25.34
N GLU A 92 -9.08 -6.34 -26.11
CA GLU A 92 -9.74 -5.07 -26.36
C GLU A 92 -11.20 -5.21 -26.84
N ASP A 93 -11.49 -6.16 -27.74
CA ASP A 93 -12.83 -6.38 -28.28
C ASP A 93 -13.88 -6.64 -27.18
N ILE A 94 -13.56 -7.51 -26.22
CA ILE A 94 -14.46 -7.83 -25.09
C ILE A 94 -14.55 -6.66 -24.11
N VAL A 95 -13.43 -5.97 -23.82
CA VAL A 95 -13.43 -4.80 -22.93
C VAL A 95 -14.32 -3.69 -23.48
N ARG A 96 -14.18 -3.36 -24.77
CA ARG A 96 -15.03 -2.39 -25.46
C ARG A 96 -16.49 -2.80 -25.45
N TYR A 97 -16.77 -4.09 -25.71
CA TYR A 97 -18.14 -4.61 -25.66
C TYR A 97 -18.77 -4.40 -24.28
N ILE A 98 -18.13 -4.88 -23.21
CA ILE A 98 -18.65 -4.76 -21.84
C ILE A 98 -18.88 -3.29 -21.44
N ALA A 99 -17.96 -2.38 -21.77
CA ALA A 99 -18.15 -0.95 -21.52
C ALA A 99 -19.38 -0.39 -22.29
N ALA A 100 -19.52 -0.76 -23.57
CA ALA A 100 -20.65 -0.33 -24.40
C ALA A 100 -22.01 -0.88 -23.90
N GLN A 101 -22.01 -1.99 -23.16
CA GLN A 101 -23.21 -2.58 -22.55
C GLN A 101 -23.53 -2.00 -21.16
N GLY A 102 -22.84 -0.94 -20.72
CA GLY A 102 -23.16 -0.21 -19.49
C GLY A 102 -22.46 -0.74 -18.24
N ALA A 103 -21.35 -1.47 -18.37
CA ALA A 103 -20.51 -1.76 -17.23
C ALA A 103 -19.85 -0.49 -16.70
N GLU A 104 -19.99 -0.25 -15.39
CA GLU A 104 -19.45 0.91 -14.71
C GLU A 104 -17.93 0.75 -14.51
N MET A 105 -17.16 1.73 -15.00
CA MET A 105 -15.70 1.63 -15.09
C MET A 105 -14.97 2.06 -13.81
N ASP A 106 -15.62 2.84 -12.95
CA ASP A 106 -15.05 3.46 -11.74
C ASP A 106 -15.29 2.64 -10.46
N LYS A 107 -15.97 1.50 -10.57
CA LYS A 107 -16.22 0.59 -9.45
C LYS A 107 -14.93 -0.05 -8.93
N LEU A 108 -14.96 -0.39 -7.64
CA LEU A 108 -13.88 -1.06 -6.93
C LEU A 108 -14.29 -2.48 -6.51
N ASN A 109 -13.33 -3.39 -6.48
CA ASN A 109 -13.53 -4.71 -5.89
C ASN A 109 -13.48 -4.65 -4.34
N GLN A 110 -13.59 -5.80 -3.69
CA GLN A 110 -13.54 -5.92 -2.22
C GLN A 110 -12.24 -5.39 -1.58
N THR A 111 -11.14 -5.34 -2.33
CA THR A 111 -9.85 -4.84 -1.86
C THR A 111 -9.61 -3.37 -2.22
N GLY A 112 -10.65 -2.65 -2.67
CA GLY A 112 -10.54 -1.26 -3.10
C GLY A 112 -9.78 -1.07 -4.42
N SER A 113 -9.59 -2.12 -5.20
CA SER A 113 -8.87 -2.09 -6.47
C SER A 113 -9.79 -1.76 -7.65
N GLY A 114 -9.42 -0.77 -8.46
CA GLY A 114 -10.17 -0.31 -9.64
C GLY A 114 -9.57 -0.77 -10.98
N ALA A 115 -10.11 -0.27 -12.09
CA ALA A 115 -9.81 -0.80 -13.43
C ALA A 115 -8.34 -0.73 -13.81
N TYR A 116 -7.66 0.39 -13.53
CA TYR A 116 -6.24 0.55 -13.85
C TYR A 116 -5.37 -0.46 -13.09
N SER A 117 -5.63 -0.68 -11.80
CA SER A 117 -4.92 -1.70 -11.01
C SER A 117 -5.20 -3.12 -11.51
N GLN A 118 -6.44 -3.42 -11.90
CA GLN A 118 -6.80 -4.73 -12.44
C GLN A 118 -6.13 -5.01 -13.79
N ALA A 119 -6.05 -4.01 -14.67
CA ALA A 119 -5.23 -4.10 -15.88
C ALA A 119 -3.75 -4.26 -15.53
N TYR A 120 -3.23 -3.50 -14.57
CA TYR A 120 -1.82 -3.54 -14.19
C TYR A 120 -1.34 -4.94 -13.76
N TYR A 121 -2.11 -5.62 -12.90
CA TYR A 121 -1.78 -6.95 -12.40
C TYR A 121 -2.17 -8.10 -13.36
N GLY A 122 -2.91 -7.80 -14.43
CA GLY A 122 -3.36 -8.79 -15.41
C GLY A 122 -2.87 -8.48 -16.81
N ASN A 123 -3.61 -7.65 -17.54
CA ASN A 123 -3.30 -7.24 -18.89
C ASN A 123 -2.97 -5.73 -18.96
N LYS A 124 -1.69 -5.38 -18.74
CA LYS A 124 -1.19 -3.99 -18.77
C LYS A 124 -1.51 -3.25 -20.08
N ASN A 125 -1.68 -3.98 -21.19
CA ASN A 125 -2.05 -3.38 -22.48
C ASN A 125 -3.45 -2.75 -22.47
N ASN A 126 -4.30 -3.08 -21.49
CA ASN A 126 -5.61 -2.46 -21.34
C ASN A 126 -5.55 -1.11 -20.61
N ILE A 127 -4.43 -0.68 -20.03
CA ILE A 127 -4.31 0.63 -19.36
C ILE A 127 -4.62 1.79 -20.34
N PRO A 128 -4.03 1.87 -21.54
CA PRO A 128 -4.40 2.90 -22.51
C PRO A 128 -5.86 2.81 -22.96
N LEU A 129 -6.38 1.60 -23.13
CA LEU A 129 -7.78 1.38 -23.52
C LEU A 129 -8.77 1.89 -22.47
N ILE A 130 -8.50 1.67 -21.18
CA ILE A 130 -9.35 2.20 -20.09
C ILE A 130 -9.42 3.73 -20.16
N HIS A 131 -8.29 4.38 -20.42
CA HIS A 131 -8.23 5.83 -20.59
C HIS A 131 -9.01 6.29 -21.83
N GLU A 132 -8.82 5.62 -22.97
CA GLU A 132 -9.53 5.90 -24.22
C GLU A 132 -11.06 5.77 -24.07
N LEU A 133 -11.51 4.80 -23.28
CA LEU A 133 -12.93 4.58 -22.98
C LEU A 133 -13.52 5.61 -22.01
N GLY A 134 -12.71 6.53 -21.48
CA GLY A 134 -13.18 7.71 -20.75
C GLY A 134 -13.03 7.67 -19.23
N LEU A 135 -12.44 6.62 -18.65
CA LEU A 135 -12.14 6.64 -17.21
C LEU A 135 -10.92 7.53 -16.95
N ASP A 136 -11.08 8.58 -16.14
CA ASP A 136 -10.04 9.58 -15.90
C ASP A 136 -8.80 8.95 -15.24
N ILE A 137 -7.71 8.85 -16.01
CA ILE A 137 -6.45 8.29 -15.54
C ILE A 137 -5.80 9.13 -14.46
N LYS A 138 -6.02 10.45 -14.44
CA LYS A 138 -5.43 11.34 -13.43
C LYS A 138 -6.06 11.10 -12.07
N LEU A 139 -7.36 10.84 -12.04
CA LEU A 139 -8.09 10.55 -10.81
C LEU A 139 -7.82 9.14 -10.28
N HIS A 140 -7.68 8.16 -11.17
CA HIS A 140 -7.66 6.73 -10.80
C HIS A 140 -6.31 6.02 -11.00
N GLY A 141 -5.32 6.65 -11.63
CA GLY A 141 -4.03 6.04 -11.97
C GLY A 141 -2.98 6.04 -10.85
N GLY A 142 -3.16 6.86 -9.82
CA GLY A 142 -2.20 7.04 -8.73
C GLY A 142 -1.73 5.74 -8.03
N PRO A 143 -2.64 4.82 -7.64
CA PRO A 143 -2.23 3.53 -7.08
C PRO A 143 -1.30 2.73 -8.00
N VAL A 144 -1.56 2.75 -9.32
CA VAL A 144 -0.75 2.04 -10.31
C VAL A 144 0.60 2.72 -10.49
N LEU A 145 0.64 4.05 -10.47
CA LEU A 145 1.91 4.80 -10.55
C LEU A 145 2.82 4.43 -9.38
N ARG A 146 2.28 4.42 -8.15
CA ARG A 146 3.01 4.02 -6.95
C ARG A 146 3.47 2.54 -7.01
N GLN A 147 2.61 1.62 -7.46
CA GLN A 147 2.98 0.22 -7.62
C GLN A 147 4.07 0.02 -8.70
N ALA A 148 4.01 0.75 -9.81
CA ALA A 148 5.00 0.67 -10.88
C ALA A 148 6.40 1.08 -10.40
N VAL A 149 6.49 2.03 -9.46
CA VAL A 149 7.75 2.35 -8.76
C VAL A 149 8.27 1.16 -7.97
N SER A 150 7.39 0.52 -7.17
CA SER A 150 7.72 -0.66 -6.37
C SER A 150 8.19 -1.84 -7.23
N ASP A 151 7.58 -2.03 -8.40
CA ASP A 151 7.91 -3.14 -9.30
C ASP A 151 9.04 -2.81 -10.29
N HIS A 152 9.58 -1.59 -10.23
CA HIS A 152 10.56 -1.05 -11.18
C HIS A 152 10.08 -1.05 -12.64
N ASP A 153 8.77 -0.94 -12.86
CA ASP A 153 8.14 -0.88 -14.18
C ASP A 153 8.19 0.56 -14.75
N LEU A 154 9.37 0.95 -15.24
CA LEU A 154 9.59 2.26 -15.85
C LEU A 154 8.68 2.51 -17.06
N ARG A 155 8.28 1.47 -17.80
CA ARG A 155 7.41 1.64 -18.97
C ARG A 155 6.03 2.12 -18.56
N THR A 156 5.41 1.44 -17.59
CA THR A 156 4.09 1.86 -17.08
C THR A 156 4.19 3.18 -16.33
N LEU A 157 5.23 3.37 -15.51
CA LEU A 157 5.46 4.62 -14.79
C LEU A 157 5.54 5.82 -15.75
N THR A 158 6.38 5.74 -16.78
CA THR A 158 6.54 6.82 -17.77
C THR A 158 5.22 7.11 -18.49
N TYR A 159 4.50 6.07 -18.93
CA TYR A 159 3.20 6.24 -19.56
C TYR A 159 2.21 6.99 -18.65
N LEU A 160 2.12 6.62 -17.37
CA LEU A 160 1.22 7.28 -16.42
C LEU A 160 1.60 8.75 -16.19
N LEU A 161 2.88 9.05 -16.08
CA LEU A 161 3.37 10.42 -15.97
C LEU A 161 3.06 11.24 -17.23
N ASP A 162 3.24 10.67 -18.43
CA ASP A 162 2.90 11.30 -19.70
C ASP A 162 1.40 11.62 -19.81
N GLN A 163 0.54 10.80 -19.19
CA GLN A 163 -0.90 11.07 -19.10
C GLN A 163 -1.27 12.05 -17.97
N GLY A 164 -0.30 12.56 -17.21
CA GLY A 164 -0.48 13.54 -16.16
C GLY A 164 -1.03 12.97 -14.85
N VAL A 165 -0.78 11.69 -14.57
CA VAL A 165 -1.02 11.13 -13.23
C VAL A 165 -0.08 11.82 -12.24
N ASP A 166 -0.63 12.19 -11.08
CA ASP A 166 0.12 12.91 -10.05
C ASP A 166 1.31 12.09 -9.51
N ILE A 167 2.52 12.57 -9.78
CA ILE A 167 3.77 11.97 -9.29
C ILE A 167 3.86 11.98 -7.75
N ASN A 168 3.08 12.86 -7.10
CA ASN A 168 3.02 13.02 -5.65
C ASN A 168 1.84 12.29 -5.01
N TYR A 169 1.23 11.32 -5.71
CA TYR A 169 0.09 10.55 -5.20
C TYR A 169 0.32 10.02 -3.77
N ASN A 170 -0.47 10.51 -2.82
CA ASN A 170 -0.34 10.25 -1.38
C ASN A 170 -1.73 9.95 -0.81
N LYS A 171 -2.25 8.75 -1.06
CA LYS A 171 -3.51 8.26 -0.47
C LYS A 171 -3.34 6.85 0.08
N PRO A 172 -4.12 6.46 1.11
CA PRO A 172 -4.01 5.13 1.68
C PRO A 172 -4.67 4.10 0.75
N ASP A 173 -4.12 2.90 0.72
CA ASP A 173 -4.77 1.69 0.21
C ASP A 173 -4.34 0.48 1.05
N MET A 174 -4.74 -0.74 0.65
CA MET A 174 -4.40 -1.96 1.39
C MET A 174 -2.91 -2.28 1.42
N VAL A 175 -2.12 -1.79 0.46
CA VAL A 175 -0.67 -2.04 0.38
C VAL A 175 0.10 -0.96 1.14
N TYR A 176 -0.37 0.29 1.06
CA TYR A 176 0.26 1.47 1.66
C TYR A 176 -0.75 2.22 2.56
N PRO A 177 -1.16 1.64 3.70
CA PRO A 177 -2.10 2.28 4.63
C PRO A 177 -1.55 3.57 5.25
N TYR A 178 -0.23 3.71 5.28
CA TYR A 178 0.51 4.89 5.72
C TYR A 178 0.64 5.99 4.65
N GLN A 179 -0.08 5.89 3.52
CA GLN A 179 -0.11 6.93 2.48
C GLN A 179 1.25 7.21 1.83
N ALA A 180 2.01 6.18 1.49
CA ALA A 180 3.30 6.34 0.80
C ALA A 180 3.20 7.19 -0.46
N THR A 181 4.15 8.10 -0.71
CA THR A 181 4.33 8.68 -2.04
C THR A 181 5.14 7.71 -2.91
N PRO A 182 5.09 7.83 -4.25
CA PRO A 182 6.01 7.08 -5.10
C PRO A 182 7.49 7.30 -4.71
N LEU A 183 7.85 8.52 -4.30
CA LEU A 183 9.21 8.85 -3.89
C LEU A 183 9.60 8.17 -2.56
N THR A 184 8.70 8.09 -1.58
CA THR A 184 8.98 7.39 -0.31
C THR A 184 9.06 5.87 -0.52
N VAL A 185 8.28 5.30 -1.45
CA VAL A 185 8.44 3.90 -1.88
C VAL A 185 9.84 3.67 -2.46
N ALA A 186 10.29 4.52 -3.40
CA ALA A 186 11.63 4.40 -3.99
C ALA A 186 12.75 4.51 -2.93
N ALA A 187 12.61 5.44 -1.98
CA ALA A 187 13.57 5.64 -0.89
C ALA A 187 13.65 4.42 0.04
N ARG A 188 12.49 3.86 0.41
CA ARG A 188 12.37 2.66 1.26
C ARG A 188 13.06 1.45 0.62
N MET A 189 12.93 1.29 -0.69
CA MET A 189 13.60 0.23 -1.45
C MET A 189 15.11 0.47 -1.65
N GLY A 190 15.65 1.63 -1.27
CA GLY A 190 17.06 1.96 -1.53
C GLY A 190 17.39 2.18 -3.01
N ASN A 191 16.38 2.35 -3.87
CA ASN A 191 16.60 2.49 -5.30
C ASN A 191 16.95 3.94 -5.66
N MET A 192 18.24 4.28 -5.56
CA MET A 192 18.75 5.62 -5.86
C MET A 192 18.44 6.09 -7.29
N ALA A 193 18.43 5.18 -8.28
CA ALA A 193 18.12 5.54 -9.66
C ALA A 193 16.66 5.97 -9.80
N MET A 194 15.73 5.25 -9.18
CA MET A 194 14.31 5.59 -9.16
C MET A 194 14.03 6.88 -8.38
N VAL A 195 14.72 7.10 -7.24
CA VAL A 195 14.65 8.37 -6.50
C VAL A 195 15.03 9.55 -7.38
N LYS A 196 16.16 9.48 -8.08
CA LYS A 196 16.60 10.53 -9.00
C LYS A 196 15.60 10.74 -10.15
N PHE A 197 15.15 9.65 -10.77
CA PHE A 197 14.17 9.70 -11.85
C PHE A 197 12.90 10.44 -11.42
N LEU A 198 12.32 10.09 -10.27
CA LEU A 198 11.09 10.73 -9.78
C LEU A 198 11.30 12.23 -9.49
N ILE A 199 12.43 12.59 -8.86
CA ILE A 199 12.77 13.99 -8.58
C ILE A 199 12.97 14.79 -9.87
N GLU A 200 13.65 14.23 -10.87
CA GLU A 200 13.82 14.84 -12.20
C GLU A 200 12.48 15.08 -12.91
N HIS A 201 11.44 14.30 -12.58
CA HIS A 201 10.07 14.45 -13.08
C HIS A 201 9.16 15.25 -12.14
N GLY A 202 9.71 15.92 -11.12
CA GLY A 202 8.98 16.86 -10.27
C GLY A 202 8.36 16.26 -9.01
N ALA A 203 8.82 15.10 -8.54
CA ALA A 203 8.44 14.58 -7.22
C ALA A 203 8.90 15.53 -6.11
N ASP A 204 7.98 15.86 -5.20
CA ASP A 204 8.24 16.72 -4.06
C ASP A 204 8.91 15.91 -2.93
N VAL A 205 10.15 16.29 -2.60
CA VAL A 205 10.97 15.65 -1.56
C VAL A 205 10.45 15.90 -0.14
N THR A 206 9.51 16.83 0.04
CA THR A 206 9.03 17.26 1.37
C THR A 206 7.73 16.59 1.80
N ILE A 207 7.04 15.90 0.89
CA ILE A 207 5.75 15.26 1.20
C ILE A 207 5.97 14.08 2.14
N ALA A 208 5.37 14.17 3.32
CA ALA A 208 5.38 13.13 4.31
C ALA A 208 4.24 12.11 4.12
N GLU A 209 4.50 10.89 4.55
CA GLU A 209 3.53 9.84 4.78
C GLU A 209 2.64 10.20 5.99
N LYS A 210 1.58 9.41 6.22
CA LYS A 210 0.62 9.61 7.32
C LYS A 210 1.30 9.82 8.68
N ASP A 211 2.39 9.10 8.91
CA ASP A 211 3.10 9.06 10.18
C ASP A 211 4.31 10.02 10.22
N GLY A 212 4.42 10.92 9.24
CA GLY A 212 5.41 12.00 9.21
C GLY A 212 6.71 11.64 8.49
N ASP A 213 6.89 10.39 8.07
CA ASP A 213 8.05 9.95 7.31
C ASP A 213 8.12 10.61 5.93
N ARG A 214 9.23 11.25 5.63
CA ARG A 214 9.55 11.83 4.32
C ARG A 214 10.69 11.03 3.66
N PRO A 215 10.94 11.17 2.35
CA PRO A 215 11.99 10.42 1.67
C PRO A 215 13.35 10.43 2.41
N TYR A 216 13.76 11.59 2.94
CA TYR A 216 15.00 11.71 3.69
C TYR A 216 15.01 10.88 4.98
N THR A 217 13.96 10.96 5.81
CA THR A 217 13.93 10.23 7.10
C THR A 217 13.91 8.73 6.88
N ILE A 218 13.22 8.26 5.84
CA ILE A 218 13.24 6.85 5.42
C ILE A 218 14.66 6.43 5.01
N ALA A 219 15.38 7.24 4.24
CA ALA A 219 16.75 6.96 3.87
C ALA A 219 17.70 6.91 5.08
N VAL A 220 17.46 7.76 6.09
CA VAL A 220 18.19 7.74 7.37
C VAL A 220 17.90 6.44 8.14
N SER A 221 16.63 6.10 8.36
CA SER A 221 16.23 4.86 9.07
C SER A 221 16.80 3.61 8.42
N ASN A 222 16.77 3.55 7.08
CA ASN A 222 17.29 2.41 6.32
C ASN A 222 18.81 2.48 6.09
N LYS A 223 19.52 3.44 6.71
CA LYS A 223 20.98 3.59 6.63
C LYS A 223 21.51 3.78 5.19
N HIS A 224 20.67 4.32 4.30
CA HIS A 224 21.03 4.67 2.93
C HIS A 224 21.71 6.05 2.88
N THR A 225 22.90 6.17 3.45
CA THR A 225 23.61 7.45 3.68
C THR A 225 23.74 8.33 2.44
N VAL A 226 24.18 7.77 1.31
CA VAL A 226 24.31 8.50 0.03
C VAL A 226 22.97 9.07 -0.44
N MET A 227 21.88 8.33 -0.24
CA MET A 227 20.54 8.77 -0.59
C MET A 227 20.04 9.84 0.38
N ALA A 228 20.29 9.67 1.68
CA ALA A 228 19.94 10.66 2.69
C ALA A 228 20.65 12.00 2.43
N ASP A 229 21.94 11.99 2.12
CA ASP A 229 22.72 13.20 1.80
C ASP A 229 22.17 13.89 0.54
N TYR A 230 21.83 13.12 -0.49
CA TYR A 230 21.22 13.65 -1.70
C TYR A 230 19.85 14.29 -1.43
N LEU A 231 18.96 13.59 -0.73
CA LEU A 231 17.63 14.11 -0.41
C LEU A 231 17.73 15.36 0.47
N LYS A 232 18.57 15.33 1.51
CA LYS A 232 18.87 16.50 2.37
C LYS A 232 19.31 17.72 1.58
N SER A 233 20.10 17.54 0.52
CA SER A 233 20.57 18.63 -0.33
C SER A 233 19.45 19.32 -1.14
N LEU A 234 18.30 18.64 -1.31
CA LEU A 234 17.14 19.13 -2.06
C LEU A 234 16.04 19.68 -1.16
N GLU A 235 16.08 19.38 0.14
CA GLU A 235 15.09 19.83 1.10
C GLU A 235 15.34 21.27 1.59
N PRO A 236 14.30 21.97 2.08
CA PRO A 236 14.48 23.27 2.70
C PRO A 236 15.48 23.20 3.85
N ALA A 237 16.47 24.11 3.86
CA ALA A 237 17.51 24.14 4.90
C ALA A 237 16.94 24.22 6.32
N ASP A 238 15.76 24.81 6.49
CA ASP A 238 15.06 24.93 7.76
C ASP A 238 14.71 23.58 8.40
N PHE A 239 14.50 22.52 7.59
CA PHE A 239 14.18 21.18 8.10
C PHE A 239 15.38 20.53 8.80
N HIS A 240 16.59 21.01 8.51
CA HIS A 240 17.84 20.48 9.05
C HIS A 240 18.52 21.47 10.02
N ASN A 241 17.80 22.52 10.43
CA ASN A 241 18.29 23.51 11.37
C ASN A 241 17.94 23.13 12.82
N ALA A 242 18.97 22.96 13.65
CA ALA A 242 18.81 22.54 15.04
C ALA A 242 18.01 23.53 15.90
N GLU A 243 18.16 24.84 15.68
CA GLU A 243 17.44 25.86 16.46
C GLU A 243 15.96 25.93 16.07
N ASN A 244 15.65 25.83 14.77
CA ASN A 244 14.26 25.71 14.29
C ASN A 244 13.59 24.46 14.87
N LYS A 245 14.30 23.32 14.85
CA LYS A 245 13.78 22.08 15.45
C LYS A 245 13.56 22.22 16.95
N LYS A 246 14.53 22.76 17.70
CA LYS A 246 14.36 23.03 19.14
C LYS A 246 13.16 23.92 19.42
N TYR A 247 12.95 24.95 18.61
CA TYR A 247 11.80 25.83 18.73
C TYR A 247 10.48 25.08 18.50
N GLU A 248 10.41 24.26 17.44
CA GLU A 248 9.26 23.41 17.14
C GLU A 248 8.94 22.42 18.28
N LEU A 249 9.98 21.81 18.85
CA LEU A 249 9.87 20.77 19.87
C LEU A 249 9.53 21.31 21.27
N LYS A 250 9.48 22.64 21.49
CA LYS A 250 9.05 23.22 22.78
C LYS A 250 7.69 22.71 23.24
N LYS A 251 6.77 22.44 22.29
CA LYS A 251 5.43 21.88 22.57
C LYS A 251 5.48 20.47 23.20
N TYR A 252 6.57 19.73 22.99
CA TYR A 252 6.76 18.38 23.49
C TYR A 252 7.38 18.31 24.90
N LYS A 253 7.87 19.44 25.43
CA LYS A 253 8.46 19.53 26.77
C LYS A 253 9.52 18.44 27.03
N LEU A 254 10.41 18.25 26.06
CA LEU A 254 11.51 17.29 26.17
C LEU A 254 12.36 17.64 27.39
N THR A 255 12.87 16.63 28.11
CA THR A 255 13.77 16.87 29.24
C THR A 255 15.17 17.24 28.73
N ASP A 256 15.95 17.91 29.57
CA ASP A 256 17.33 18.28 29.22
C ASP A 256 18.19 17.05 28.91
N GLU A 257 17.95 15.93 29.60
CA GLU A 257 18.61 14.65 29.37
C GLU A 257 18.30 14.10 27.97
N LEU A 258 17.02 14.11 27.57
CA LEU A 258 16.62 13.63 26.24
C LEU A 258 17.19 14.53 25.13
N VAL A 259 17.15 15.85 25.31
CA VAL A 259 17.74 16.79 24.33
C VAL A 259 19.24 16.60 24.24
N SER A 260 19.93 16.43 25.37
CA SER A 260 21.37 16.15 25.42
C SER A 260 21.71 14.85 24.69
N PHE A 261 20.94 13.78 24.93
CA PHE A 261 21.10 12.50 24.24
C PHE A 261 20.94 12.64 22.72
N LEU A 262 19.83 13.21 22.25
CA LEU A 262 19.52 13.35 20.82
C LEU A 262 20.44 14.33 20.07
N THR A 263 21.22 15.14 20.78
CA THR A 263 22.24 16.04 20.21
C THR A 263 23.66 15.50 20.35
N GLY A 264 23.84 14.35 20.99
CA GLY A 264 25.11 13.65 21.14
C GLY A 264 25.52 12.87 19.89
N ASP A 265 26.66 12.18 20.01
CA ASP A 265 27.27 11.35 18.96
C ASP A 265 26.96 9.85 19.10
N LYS A 266 26.47 9.42 20.26
CA LYS A 266 26.13 8.03 20.57
C LYS A 266 24.62 7.83 20.63
N LEU A 267 24.04 7.63 19.45
CA LEU A 267 22.60 7.43 19.25
C LEU A 267 22.20 5.96 19.06
N ARG A 268 23.14 5.03 19.26
CA ARG A 268 22.83 3.60 19.32
C ARG A 268 22.85 3.12 20.77
N LEU A 269 21.81 2.41 21.17
CA LEU A 269 21.73 1.67 22.41
C LEU A 269 21.88 0.18 22.08
N GLU A 270 22.95 -0.45 22.58
CA GLU A 270 23.14 -1.91 22.47
C GLU A 270 22.38 -2.59 23.61
N LEU A 271 21.61 -3.62 23.29
CA LEU A 271 20.78 -4.35 24.24
C LEU A 271 21.44 -5.67 24.62
N ALA A 272 21.24 -6.09 25.87
CA ALA A 272 21.63 -7.42 26.32
C ALA A 272 20.82 -8.51 25.60
N GLN A 273 21.37 -9.73 25.52
CA GLN A 273 20.67 -10.87 24.93
C GLN A 273 19.28 -11.04 25.56
N ASN A 274 18.27 -11.12 24.71
CA ASN A 274 16.87 -11.21 25.08
C ASN A 274 16.13 -12.24 24.25
N GLU A 275 14.96 -12.67 24.75
CA GLU A 275 14.12 -13.69 24.11
C GLU A 275 13.51 -13.24 22.77
N TYR A 276 13.52 -11.93 22.50
CA TYR A 276 13.02 -11.31 21.27
C TYR A 276 14.13 -10.99 20.27
N GLU A 277 15.38 -11.36 20.57
CA GLU A 277 16.54 -11.16 19.70
C GLU A 277 16.77 -9.69 19.26
N ILE A 278 16.31 -8.69 20.03
CA ILE A 278 16.53 -7.27 19.72
C ILE A 278 17.96 -6.91 20.16
N GLY A 279 18.88 -6.79 19.22
CA GLY A 279 20.29 -6.49 19.53
C GLY A 279 20.57 -5.01 19.82
N TYR A 280 19.84 -4.10 19.19
CA TYR A 280 20.07 -2.67 19.32
C TYR A 280 18.83 -1.81 19.06
N ILE A 281 18.94 -0.54 19.45
CA ILE A 281 18.01 0.53 19.08
C ILE A 281 18.82 1.71 18.55
N ASP A 282 18.56 2.13 17.32
CA ASP A 282 19.10 3.38 16.79
C ASP A 282 18.09 4.52 17.01
N PHE A 283 18.58 5.66 17.46
CA PHE A 283 17.83 6.89 17.63
C PHE A 283 18.13 7.88 16.52
N PHE A 284 17.11 8.68 16.18
CA PHE A 284 17.32 9.86 15.34
C PHE A 284 18.16 10.90 16.07
N THR A 285 18.87 11.74 15.30
CA THR A 285 19.33 13.02 15.84
C THR A 285 18.11 13.88 16.19
N LEU A 286 18.28 14.90 17.04
CA LEU A 286 17.19 15.81 17.40
C LEU A 286 16.49 16.38 16.16
N THR A 287 17.27 16.78 15.14
CA THR A 287 16.76 17.32 13.87
C THR A 287 15.95 16.32 13.06
N ASP A 288 16.26 15.03 13.16
CA ASP A 288 15.62 13.99 12.35
C ASP A 288 14.40 13.36 13.02
N THR A 289 14.12 13.69 14.30
CA THR A 289 12.91 13.22 15.01
C THR A 289 11.61 13.57 14.26
N ILE A 290 10.62 12.67 14.31
CA ILE A 290 9.41 12.75 13.47
C ILE A 290 8.17 13.01 14.35
N GLU A 291 7.40 14.06 14.06
CA GLU A 291 6.08 14.24 14.68
C GLU A 291 5.09 13.25 14.05
N MET A 292 4.50 12.42 14.90
CA MET A 292 3.49 11.43 14.50
C MET A 292 2.12 11.81 15.03
N LYS A 293 1.07 11.35 14.33
CA LYS A 293 -0.31 11.46 14.79
C LYS A 293 -0.94 10.07 14.97
N VAL A 294 -0.99 9.62 16.21
CA VAL A 294 -1.63 8.35 16.60
C VAL A 294 -3.01 8.63 17.18
N GLY A 295 -4.06 8.40 16.39
CA GLY A 295 -5.43 8.76 16.74
C GLY A 295 -5.60 10.26 16.99
N ARG A 296 -5.87 10.65 18.25
CA ARG A 296 -5.94 12.05 18.69
C ARG A 296 -4.64 12.55 19.33
N GLN A 297 -3.67 11.68 19.54
CA GLN A 297 -2.42 12.00 20.21
C GLN A 297 -1.37 12.47 19.21
N LYS A 298 -0.54 13.43 19.63
CA LYS A 298 0.69 13.80 18.93
C LYS A 298 1.86 13.21 19.70
N LEU A 299 2.62 12.37 19.03
CA LEU A 299 3.81 11.72 19.57
C LEU A 299 5.03 12.23 18.80
N LEU A 300 6.21 12.11 19.38
CA LEU A 300 7.47 12.41 18.71
C LEU A 300 8.27 11.12 18.60
N ARG A 301 8.41 10.56 17.41
CA ARG A 301 9.25 9.38 17.18
C ARG A 301 10.71 9.73 17.44
N LEU A 302 11.32 8.92 18.31
CA LEU A 302 12.71 9.03 18.72
C LEU A 302 13.58 7.97 18.04
N SER A 303 13.08 6.74 17.85
CA SER A 303 13.84 5.67 17.22
C SER A 303 13.89 5.81 15.71
N ALA A 304 15.07 5.64 15.13
CA ALA A 304 15.29 5.44 13.72
C ALA A 304 15.07 3.97 13.32
N ASP A 305 15.60 3.03 14.12
CA ASP A 305 15.59 1.59 13.86
C ASP A 305 15.51 0.81 15.19
N ILE A 306 14.76 -0.29 15.20
CA ILE A 306 14.72 -1.26 16.31
C ILE A 306 15.01 -2.62 15.69
N ASP A 307 16.10 -3.24 16.12
CA ASP A 307 16.57 -4.50 15.53
C ASP A 307 15.48 -5.57 15.54
N ASN A 308 15.32 -6.28 14.43
CA ASN A 308 14.29 -7.30 14.19
C ASN A 308 12.80 -6.86 14.28
N TYR A 309 12.52 -5.58 14.54
CA TYR A 309 11.15 -5.07 14.72
C TYR A 309 10.93 -3.73 14.00
N SER A 310 10.74 -3.77 12.67
CA SER A 310 10.55 -2.58 11.84
C SER A 310 9.27 -1.78 12.13
N ASP A 311 8.26 -2.45 12.70
CA ASP A 311 6.95 -1.84 12.99
C ASP A 311 6.86 -1.26 14.41
N LEU A 312 7.90 -1.45 15.24
CA LEU A 312 7.99 -0.83 16.55
C LEU A 312 8.70 0.51 16.51
N GLN A 313 8.18 1.46 17.28
CA GLN A 313 8.72 2.81 17.35
C GLN A 313 8.76 3.29 18.79
N LEU A 314 9.95 3.72 19.25
CA LEU A 314 10.06 4.47 20.49
C LEU A 314 9.65 5.90 20.23
N VAL A 315 8.75 6.39 21.07
CA VAL A 315 8.09 7.68 20.91
C VAL A 315 8.12 8.45 22.22
N TRP A 316 8.10 9.77 22.15
CA TRP A 316 7.90 10.64 23.30
C TRP A 316 6.46 11.15 23.33
N SER A 317 5.81 10.98 24.47
CA SER A 317 4.48 11.53 24.72
C SER A 317 4.60 12.74 25.66
N PRO A 318 4.10 13.92 25.26
CA PRO A 318 4.16 15.12 26.11
C PRO A 318 3.13 15.12 27.25
N LYS A 319 2.34 14.04 27.41
CA LYS A 319 1.32 13.91 28.47
C LYS A 319 1.97 13.56 29.82
N LYS A 320 1.25 13.79 30.92
CA LYS A 320 1.61 13.34 32.30
C LYS A 320 3.09 13.53 32.69
N LYS A 321 3.71 14.66 32.31
CA LYS A 321 5.13 15.08 32.54
C LYS A 321 6.17 14.57 31.53
N GLY A 322 5.77 13.91 30.46
CA GLY A 322 6.70 13.44 29.44
C GLY A 322 7.23 12.05 29.74
N LEU A 323 6.84 11.05 28.95
CA LEU A 323 7.34 9.68 29.08
C LEU A 323 7.82 9.19 27.71
N ILE A 324 8.79 8.27 27.75
CA ILE A 324 9.07 7.44 26.58
C ILE A 324 8.00 6.35 26.52
N GLY A 325 7.47 6.12 25.33
CA GLY A 325 6.47 5.12 25.01
C GLY A 325 6.95 4.24 23.87
N CYS A 326 6.23 3.14 23.65
CA CYS A 326 6.37 2.32 22.45
C CYS A 326 5.07 2.37 21.65
N TYR A 327 5.19 2.49 20.34
CA TYR A 327 4.08 2.37 19.40
C TYR A 327 4.35 1.24 18.41
N ASP A 328 3.41 0.31 18.35
CA ASP A 328 3.35 -0.75 17.34
C ASP A 328 2.46 -0.26 16.19
N VAL A 329 3.08 -0.04 15.03
CA VAL A 329 2.42 0.46 13.82
C VAL A 329 1.51 -0.62 13.21
N GLU A 330 1.91 -1.88 13.26
CA GLU A 330 1.18 -3.02 12.69
C GLU A 330 -0.13 -3.24 13.47
N HIS A 331 -0.04 -3.31 14.80
CA HIS A 331 -1.20 -3.56 15.67
C HIS A 331 -1.92 -2.28 16.13
N GLN A 332 -1.36 -1.11 15.82
CA GLN A 332 -1.84 0.20 16.27
C GLN A 332 -1.95 0.32 17.80
N VAL A 333 -1.02 -0.31 18.53
CA VAL A 333 -0.98 -0.34 19.99
C VAL A 333 0.06 0.65 20.51
N TYR A 334 -0.31 1.45 21.50
CA TYR A 334 0.55 2.42 22.15
C TYR A 334 0.56 2.18 23.66
N ALA A 335 1.73 2.19 24.30
CA ALA A 335 1.83 2.24 25.75
C ALA A 335 2.95 3.19 26.22
N ASP A 336 2.74 3.82 27.37
CA ASP A 336 3.80 4.53 28.10
C ASP A 336 4.74 3.48 28.72
N LEU A 337 6.06 3.68 28.60
CA LEU A 337 7.07 2.76 29.16
C LEU A 337 7.58 3.24 30.52
N SER A 338 8.27 4.38 30.54
CA SER A 338 8.93 4.95 31.74
C SER A 338 9.46 6.36 31.49
N SER A 339 10.18 6.93 32.46
CA SER A 339 11.00 8.11 32.19
C SER A 339 12.17 7.76 31.29
N PHE A 340 12.69 8.74 30.54
CA PHE A 340 13.82 8.49 29.62
C PHE A 340 15.06 7.95 30.33
N THR A 341 15.35 8.46 31.53
CA THR A 341 16.50 8.02 32.34
C THR A 341 16.35 6.58 32.82
N GLU A 342 15.16 6.16 33.25
CA GLU A 342 14.90 4.79 33.64
C GLU A 342 14.97 3.83 32.45
N PHE A 343 14.41 4.25 31.30
CA PHE A 343 14.48 3.48 30.07
C PHE A 343 15.93 3.22 29.63
N LEU A 344 16.78 4.25 29.61
CA LEU A 344 18.20 4.08 29.25
C LEU A 344 18.97 3.15 30.19
N ALA A 345 18.53 3.03 31.45
CA ALA A 345 19.18 2.16 32.42
C ALA A 345 18.87 0.66 32.18
N GLN A 346 17.66 0.34 31.70
CA GLN A 346 17.17 -1.03 31.50
C GLN A 346 16.17 -1.11 30.33
N PRO A 347 16.61 -0.83 29.08
CA PRO A 347 15.70 -0.71 27.94
C PRO A 347 14.96 -2.02 27.63
N GLU A 348 15.60 -3.17 27.83
CA GLU A 348 15.04 -4.50 27.56
C GLU A 348 13.83 -4.76 28.44
N VAL A 349 13.91 -4.40 29.72
CA VAL A 349 12.83 -4.63 30.70
C VAL A 349 11.54 -3.94 30.27
N TYR A 350 11.63 -2.73 29.75
CA TYR A 350 10.45 -1.97 29.33
C TYR A 350 9.92 -2.40 27.96
N LEU A 351 10.80 -2.71 27.01
CA LEU A 351 10.39 -3.22 25.70
C LEU A 351 9.73 -4.59 25.78
N MET A 352 10.26 -5.51 26.59
CA MET A 352 9.68 -6.84 26.80
C MET A 352 8.28 -6.74 27.38
N LYS A 353 8.09 -5.92 28.43
CA LYS A 353 6.76 -5.70 29.02
C LYS A 353 5.76 -5.19 28.00
N PHE A 354 6.18 -4.34 27.06
CA PHE A 354 5.34 -3.90 25.97
C PHE A 354 4.95 -5.07 25.04
N LEU A 355 5.94 -5.85 24.58
CA LEU A 355 5.75 -7.01 23.72
C LEU A 355 4.88 -8.10 24.35
N GLU A 356 4.95 -8.25 25.67
CA GLU A 356 4.19 -9.21 26.46
C GLU A 356 2.78 -8.72 26.80
N GLY A 357 2.47 -7.45 26.52
CA GLY A 357 1.19 -6.83 26.86
C GLY A 357 1.00 -6.59 28.36
N GLU A 358 2.08 -6.48 29.14
CA GLU A 358 2.05 -6.25 30.59
C GLU A 358 1.87 -4.78 30.98
N LEU A 359 1.82 -3.87 30.01
CA LEU A 359 1.64 -2.43 30.23
C LEU A 359 0.17 -2.06 30.08
N GLU A 360 -0.40 -1.41 31.10
CA GLU A 360 -1.79 -0.93 31.06
C GLU A 360 -1.91 0.30 30.14
N ASN A 361 -2.93 0.29 29.28
CA ASN A 361 -3.32 1.44 28.47
C ASN A 361 -4.25 2.35 29.28
N ASP A 362 -3.72 3.43 29.84
CA ASP A 362 -4.50 4.47 30.54
C ASP A 362 -5.41 5.31 29.62
#